data_AF-A0AAP7DHY6-F1
#
_entry.id   AF-A0AAP7DHY6-F1
#
_cell.length_a   1.000
_cell.length_b   1.000
_cell.length_c   1.000
_cell.angle_alpha   90.00
_cell.angle_beta   90.00
_cell.angle_gamma   90.00
#
_symmetry.space_group_name_H-M   'P 1'
#
loop_
_entity.id
_entity.type
_entity.pdbx_description
1 polymer ?
#
loop_
_entity_poly.entity_id
_entity_poly.type
_entity_poly.pdbx_seq_one_letter_code
_entity_poly.pdbx_strand_id
1 'polypeptide(L)'
;MSSIIRQDYRNIVFQSIVLCVLLMLYIVFRKDQKRSNEFAIWLYLNREQLRQEGANYEQCLIDRDSEFVQYEVCLSFGIFSYRTKTGYYVKGYHLTPLLNMAFSLYTLLFGWWAIPSGPIHTVRAIGFNLFAKPKKLEDVLLGLEAEVVEGFKKEERKRMKKQSRMAKEERRLDN
;
A
#
# COMPACT_ATOMS: atom_id res chain seq x y z
N MET A 1 -1.92 -27.48 -40.73
CA MET A 1 -1.49 -26.06 -40.63
C MET A 1 -2.55 -25.16 -39.99
N SER A 2 -3.85 -25.37 -40.23
CA SER A 2 -4.94 -24.59 -39.60
C SER A 2 -5.12 -24.81 -38.09
N SER A 3 -4.81 -26.00 -37.57
CA SER A 3 -4.92 -26.32 -36.14
C SER A 3 -3.87 -25.62 -35.27
N ILE A 4 -2.64 -25.47 -35.79
CA ILE A 4 -1.53 -24.78 -35.11
C ILE A 4 -1.85 -23.28 -35.01
N ILE A 5 -2.27 -22.64 -36.10
CA ILE A 5 -2.63 -21.22 -36.13
C ILE A 5 -3.81 -20.91 -35.18
N ARG A 6 -4.79 -21.81 -35.06
CA ARG A 6 -5.93 -21.64 -34.14
C ARG A 6 -5.52 -21.81 -32.66
N GLN A 7 -4.55 -22.67 -32.38
CA GLN A 7 -3.98 -22.86 -31.04
C GLN A 7 -3.21 -21.60 -30.61
N ASP A 8 -2.37 -21.05 -31.48
CA ASP A 8 -1.58 -19.86 -31.22
C ASP A 8 -2.47 -18.62 -31.02
N TYR A 9 -3.54 -18.48 -31.81
CA TYR A 9 -4.50 -17.40 -31.64
C TYR A 9 -5.20 -17.42 -30.27
N ARG A 10 -5.65 -18.59 -29.81
CA ARG A 10 -6.25 -18.74 -28.47
C ARG A 10 -5.27 -18.36 -27.36
N ASN A 11 -4.00 -18.75 -27.49
CA ASN A 11 -2.97 -18.42 -26.51
C ASN A 11 -2.69 -16.91 -26.46
N ILE A 12 -2.59 -16.25 -27.62
CA ILE A 12 -2.38 -14.80 -27.71
C ILE A 12 -3.55 -14.02 -27.12
N VAL A 13 -4.78 -14.42 -27.43
CA VAL A 13 -5.99 -13.80 -26.87
C VAL A 13 -6.01 -13.95 -25.34
N PHE A 14 -5.74 -15.17 -24.84
CA PHE A 14 -5.67 -15.42 -23.40
C PHE A 14 -4.58 -14.59 -22.72
N GLN A 15 -3.36 -14.55 -23.28
CA GLN A 15 -2.26 -13.76 -22.73
C GLN A 15 -2.56 -12.26 -22.72
N SER A 16 -3.25 -11.77 -23.75
CA SER A 16 -3.66 -10.37 -23.84
C SER A 16 -4.69 -10.02 -22.77
N ILE A 17 -5.68 -10.90 -22.52
CA ILE A 17 -6.65 -10.73 -21.43
C ILE A 17 -5.93 -10.69 -20.08
N VAL A 18 -5.02 -11.63 -19.83
CA VAL A 18 -4.24 -11.67 -18.59
C VAL A 18 -3.44 -10.37 -18.41
N LEU A 19 -2.72 -9.93 -19.44
CA LEU A 19 -1.94 -8.69 -19.40
C LEU A 19 -2.84 -7.47 -19.11
N CYS A 20 -4.00 -7.36 -19.75
CA CYS A 20 -4.95 -6.28 -19.51
C CYS A 20 -5.45 -6.27 -18.06
N VAL A 21 -5.76 -7.42 -17.48
CA VAL A 21 -6.17 -7.53 -16.07
C VAL A 21 -5.03 -7.12 -15.14
N LEU A 22 -3.80 -7.57 -15.39
CA LEU A 22 -2.63 -7.20 -14.58
C LEU A 22 -2.34 -5.70 -14.67
N LEU A 23 -2.43 -5.10 -15.86
CA LEU A 23 -2.28 -3.66 -16.05
C LEU A 23 -3.38 -2.87 -15.35
N MET A 24 -4.64 -3.32 -15.42
CA MET A 24 -5.75 -2.69 -14.73
C MET A 24 -5.55 -2.73 -13.21
N LEU A 25 -5.19 -3.88 -12.65
CA LEU A 25 -4.86 -4.01 -11.23
C LEU A 25 -3.69 -3.09 -10.82
N TYR A 26 -2.65 -3.02 -11.64
CA TYR A 26 -1.51 -2.14 -11.40
C TYR A 26 -1.89 -0.65 -11.42
N ILE A 27 -2.73 -0.23 -12.38
CA ILE A 27 -3.22 1.16 -12.46
C ILE A 27 -4.10 1.50 -11.26
N VAL A 28 -5.02 0.61 -10.90
CA VAL A 28 -5.88 0.78 -9.72
C VAL A 28 -5.02 0.92 -8.47
N PHE A 29 -4.03 0.04 -8.30
CA PHE A 29 -3.12 0.10 -7.16
C PHE A 29 -2.32 1.40 -7.10
N ARG A 30 -1.77 1.86 -8.23
CA ARG A 30 -1.03 3.13 -8.28
C ARG A 30 -1.92 4.33 -7.98
N LYS A 31 -3.13 4.37 -8.52
CA LYS A 31 -4.08 5.46 -8.27
C LYS A 31 -4.49 5.48 -6.80
N ASP A 32 -4.73 4.31 -6.24
CA ASP A 32 -5.17 4.16 -4.86
C ASP A 32 -4.09 4.59 -3.86
N GLN A 33 -2.82 4.29 -4.12
CA GLN A 33 -1.71 4.71 -3.26
C GLN A 33 -1.63 6.24 -3.12
N LYS A 34 -1.93 6.99 -4.20
CA LYS A 34 -1.91 8.46 -4.15
C LYS A 34 -3.07 9.01 -3.31
N ARG A 35 -4.29 8.55 -3.59
CA ARG A 35 -5.50 8.97 -2.86
C ARG A 35 -5.39 8.65 -1.37
N SER A 36 -4.85 7.47 -1.05
CA SER A 36 -4.59 7.00 0.31
C SER A 36 -3.70 7.96 1.11
N ASN A 37 -2.63 8.48 0.49
CA ASN A 37 -1.72 9.41 1.16
C ASN A 37 -2.36 10.79 1.38
N GLU A 38 -3.10 11.29 0.38
CA GLU A 38 -3.85 12.55 0.49
C GLU A 38 -4.89 12.46 1.62
N PHE A 39 -5.58 11.33 1.72
CA PHE A 39 -6.54 11.07 2.79
C PHE A 39 -5.89 11.01 4.18
N ALA A 40 -4.76 10.32 4.32
CA ALA A 40 -4.02 10.26 5.57
C ALA A 40 -3.54 11.65 6.04
N ILE A 41 -3.05 12.46 5.12
CA ILE A 41 -2.66 13.86 5.40
C ILE A 41 -3.88 14.66 5.83
N TRP A 42 -4.99 14.54 5.11
CA TRP A 42 -6.23 15.22 5.45
C TRP A 42 -6.74 14.83 6.85
N LEU A 43 -6.71 13.54 7.20
CA LEU A 43 -7.08 13.05 8.54
C LEU A 43 -6.20 13.68 9.62
N TYR A 44 -4.89 13.72 9.40
CA TYR A 44 -3.95 14.29 10.36
C TYR A 44 -4.12 15.81 10.55
N LEU A 45 -4.38 16.55 9.47
CA LEU A 45 -4.60 17.99 9.50
C LEU A 45 -5.91 18.36 10.20
N ASN A 46 -6.98 17.60 9.97
CA ASN A 46 -8.31 17.87 10.51
C ASN A 46 -8.60 17.11 11.82
N ARG A 47 -7.60 16.47 12.43
CA ARG A 47 -7.78 15.58 13.60
C ARG A 47 -8.57 16.20 14.75
N GLU A 48 -8.36 17.49 15.06
CA GLU A 48 -9.07 18.15 16.17
C GLU A 48 -10.54 18.43 15.79
N GLN A 49 -10.78 18.83 14.54
CA GLN A 49 -12.13 19.04 14.02
C GLN A 49 -12.92 17.72 13.98
N LEU A 50 -12.28 16.64 13.55
CA LEU A 50 -12.87 15.30 13.51
C LEU A 50 -13.30 14.79 14.88
N ARG A 51 -12.58 15.19 15.95
CA ARG A 51 -12.92 14.84 17.33
C ARG A 51 -14.12 15.59 17.90
N GLN A 52 -14.38 16.81 17.40
CA GLN A 52 -15.40 17.70 17.96
C GLN A 52 -16.70 17.66 17.16
N GLU A 53 -16.63 17.88 15.85
CA GLU A 53 -17.80 18.13 15.00
C GLU A 53 -17.91 17.15 13.82
N GLY A 54 -16.82 16.43 13.52
CA GLY A 54 -16.70 15.67 12.28
C GLY A 54 -16.37 16.58 11.08
N ALA A 55 -15.90 15.98 9.99
CA ALA A 55 -15.56 16.70 8.77
C ALA A 55 -15.91 15.88 7.52
N ASN A 56 -16.29 16.57 6.44
CA ASN A 56 -16.63 15.92 5.19
C ASN A 56 -15.38 15.75 4.31
N TYR A 57 -15.09 14.51 3.91
CA TYR A 57 -14.07 14.17 2.92
C TYR A 57 -14.72 13.50 1.72
N GLU A 58 -14.57 14.04 0.52
CA GLU A 58 -15.15 13.48 -0.72
C GLU A 58 -16.66 13.11 -0.57
N GLN A 59 -17.44 13.97 0.10
CA GLN A 59 -18.87 13.76 0.38
C GLN A 59 -19.18 12.65 1.42
N CYS A 60 -18.16 12.10 2.07
CA CYS A 60 -18.30 11.22 3.24
C CYS A 60 -18.13 12.04 4.52
N LEU A 61 -19.14 12.00 5.40
CA LEU A 61 -18.98 12.52 6.76
C LEU A 61 -18.09 11.57 7.55
N ILE A 62 -17.00 12.08 8.10
CA ILE A 62 -16.09 11.35 8.98
C ILE A 62 -16.15 12.00 10.35
N ASP A 63 -16.46 11.18 11.34
CA ASP A 63 -16.60 11.55 12.74
C ASP A 63 -15.77 10.61 13.63
N ARG A 64 -15.92 10.78 14.95
CA ARG A 64 -15.21 9.98 15.95
C ARG A 64 -15.59 8.49 15.94
N ASP A 65 -16.81 8.18 15.53
CA ASP A 65 -17.35 6.83 15.52
C ASP A 65 -17.10 6.10 14.18
N SER A 66 -16.58 6.82 13.20
CA SER A 66 -16.18 6.28 11.90
C SER A 66 -15.10 5.21 12.07
N GLU A 67 -15.35 4.07 11.43
CA GLU A 67 -14.45 2.92 11.43
C GLU A 67 -13.63 2.86 10.13
N PHE A 68 -12.34 2.52 10.27
CA PHE A 68 -11.39 2.46 9.17
C PHE A 68 -10.81 1.07 9.02
N VAL A 69 -10.63 0.63 7.78
CA VAL A 69 -9.97 -0.65 7.46
C VAL A 69 -8.73 -0.36 6.62
N GLN A 70 -7.67 -1.11 6.86
CA GLN A 70 -6.43 -1.05 6.10
C GLN A 70 -6.06 -2.47 5.67
N TYR A 71 -5.52 -2.60 4.46
CA TYR A 71 -5.09 -3.87 3.89
C TYR A 71 -3.58 -3.88 3.68
N GLU A 72 -3.01 -5.06 3.51
CA GLU A 72 -1.63 -5.29 3.10
C GLU A 72 -1.59 -5.84 1.68
N VAL A 73 -0.61 -5.38 0.91
CA VAL A 73 -0.25 -5.97 -0.37
C VAL A 73 1.17 -6.50 -0.34
N CYS A 74 1.40 -7.61 -1.04
CA CYS A 74 2.73 -8.17 -1.25
C CYS A 74 3.01 -8.24 -2.76
N LEU A 75 4.17 -7.71 -3.14
CA LEU A 75 4.74 -7.81 -4.48
C LEU A 75 6.12 -8.43 -4.34
N SER A 76 6.35 -9.51 -5.07
CA SER A 76 7.59 -10.27 -5.01
C SER A 76 8.08 -10.55 -6.40
N PHE A 77 9.39 -10.51 -6.60
CA PHE A 77 10.04 -10.78 -7.87
C PHE A 77 11.48 -11.26 -7.67
N GLY A 78 11.80 -12.46 -8.17
CA GLY A 78 13.12 -13.07 -8.11
C GLY A 78 13.56 -13.41 -6.68
N ILE A 79 14.27 -12.48 -6.03
CA ILE A 79 14.73 -12.59 -4.64
C ILE A 79 14.18 -11.48 -3.74
N PHE A 80 13.51 -10.48 -4.32
CA PHE A 80 13.00 -9.33 -3.59
C PHE A 80 11.52 -9.53 -3.28
N SER A 81 11.15 -9.28 -2.02
CA SER A 81 9.77 -9.25 -1.58
C SER A 81 9.50 -7.90 -0.94
N TYR A 82 8.51 -7.19 -1.45
CA TYR A 82 8.05 -5.91 -0.95
C TYR A 82 6.64 -6.07 -0.39
N ARG A 83 6.48 -5.77 0.89
CA ARG A 83 5.19 -5.77 1.58
C ARG A 83 4.90 -4.37 2.06
N THR A 84 3.75 -3.82 1.69
CA THR A 84 3.32 -2.50 2.12
C THR A 84 1.86 -2.52 2.53
N LYS A 85 1.51 -1.61 3.44
CA LYS A 85 0.12 -1.34 3.80
C LYS A 85 -0.49 -0.38 2.79
N THR A 86 -1.78 -0.54 2.53
CA THR A 86 -2.60 0.40 1.76
C THR A 86 -2.95 1.62 2.63
N GLY A 87 -3.68 2.58 2.06
CA GLY A 87 -4.33 3.61 2.88
C GLY A 87 -5.43 3.07 3.77
N TYR A 88 -5.95 3.99 4.59
CA TYR A 88 -7.15 3.77 5.37
C TYR A 88 -8.39 3.97 4.50
N TYR A 89 -9.33 3.03 4.58
CA TYR A 89 -10.63 3.11 3.94
C TYR A 89 -11.72 3.21 4.99
N VAL A 90 -12.64 4.16 4.82
CA VAL A 90 -13.83 4.28 5.66
C VAL A 90 -14.79 3.12 5.40
N LYS A 91 -15.14 2.40 6.45
CA LYS A 91 -16.12 1.31 6.42
C LYS A 91 -17.52 1.90 6.26
N GLY A 92 -18.32 1.35 5.35
CA GLY A 92 -19.67 1.83 5.04
C GLY A 92 -19.73 2.80 3.84
N TYR A 93 -18.69 3.61 3.64
CA TYR A 93 -18.58 4.46 2.44
C TYR A 93 -17.88 3.74 1.28
N HIS A 94 -16.75 3.08 1.55
CA HIS A 94 -16.09 2.26 0.55
C HIS A 94 -16.61 0.81 0.55
N LEU A 95 -16.58 0.17 -0.62
CA LEU A 95 -16.87 -1.25 -0.80
C LEU A 95 -15.74 -2.10 -0.22
N THR A 96 -15.64 -2.13 1.11
CA THR A 96 -14.56 -2.78 1.86
C THR A 96 -14.40 -4.27 1.53
N PRO A 97 -15.45 -5.10 1.32
CA PRO A 97 -15.25 -6.50 0.94
C PRO A 97 -14.65 -6.64 -0.46
N LEU A 98 -15.03 -5.76 -1.40
CA LEU A 98 -14.49 -5.74 -2.75
C LEU A 98 -13.02 -5.31 -2.75
N LEU A 99 -12.67 -4.31 -1.94
CA LEU A 99 -11.27 -3.89 -1.74
C LEU A 99 -10.44 -5.02 -1.14
N ASN A 100 -10.95 -5.72 -0.12
CA ASN A 100 -10.27 -6.87 0.47
C ASN A 100 -9.98 -7.95 -0.59
N MET A 101 -11.02 -8.32 -1.37
CA MET A 101 -10.87 -9.29 -2.45
C MET A 101 -9.85 -8.83 -3.50
N ALA A 102 -9.89 -7.57 -3.91
CA ALA A 102 -8.96 -7.02 -4.89
C ALA A 102 -7.50 -7.03 -4.39
N PHE A 103 -7.23 -6.59 -3.16
CA PHE A 103 -5.88 -6.58 -2.60
C PHE A 103 -5.35 -7.97 -2.25
N SER A 104 -6.22 -8.85 -1.79
CA SER A 104 -5.87 -10.26 -1.56
C SER A 104 -5.58 -10.98 -2.87
N LEU A 105 -6.37 -10.76 -3.92
CA LEU A 105 -6.10 -11.30 -5.25
C LEU A 105 -4.79 -10.73 -5.83
N TYR A 106 -4.56 -9.43 -5.69
CA TYR A 106 -3.30 -8.79 -6.09
C TYR A 106 -2.11 -9.47 -5.39
N THR A 107 -2.18 -9.63 -4.07
CA THR A 107 -1.12 -10.29 -3.29
C THR A 107 -0.94 -11.75 -3.70
N LEU A 108 -2.03 -12.47 -3.97
CA LEU A 108 -1.98 -13.86 -4.43
C LEU A 108 -1.50 -14.00 -5.87
N LEU A 109 -1.54 -12.96 -6.70
CA LEU A 109 -0.97 -13.03 -8.05
C LEU A 109 0.50 -12.61 -8.06
N PHE A 110 0.86 -11.64 -7.23
CA PHE A 110 2.16 -10.97 -7.31
C PHE A 110 3.13 -11.31 -6.18
N GLY A 111 2.70 -11.94 -5.10
CA GLY A 111 3.55 -12.19 -3.93
C GLY A 111 4.39 -13.48 -3.99
N TRP A 112 4.15 -14.39 -4.93
CA TRP A 112 4.82 -15.71 -4.93
C TRP A 112 6.18 -15.73 -5.61
N TRP A 113 6.49 -14.73 -6.45
CA TRP A 113 7.61 -14.82 -7.38
C TRP A 113 9.00 -14.60 -6.75
N ALA A 114 9.10 -14.50 -5.42
CA ALA A 114 10.38 -14.48 -4.72
C ALA A 114 10.63 -15.77 -3.94
N ILE A 115 11.75 -16.44 -4.20
CA ILE A 115 12.15 -17.66 -3.49
C ILE A 115 13.24 -17.30 -2.46
N PRO A 116 13.12 -17.70 -1.17
CA PRO A 116 12.02 -18.39 -0.48
C PRO A 116 11.02 -17.46 0.24
N SER A 117 11.29 -16.15 0.29
CA SER A 117 10.55 -15.21 1.15
C SER A 117 9.14 -14.89 0.65
N GLY A 118 8.89 -14.95 -0.66
CA GLY A 118 7.63 -14.56 -1.29
C GLY A 118 6.40 -15.30 -0.75
N PRO A 119 6.37 -16.65 -0.79
CA PRO A 119 5.26 -17.42 -0.24
C PRO A 119 4.94 -17.08 1.22
N ILE A 120 5.96 -16.92 2.07
CA ILE A 120 5.78 -16.61 3.49
C ILE A 120 5.13 -15.23 3.67
N HIS A 121 5.62 -14.21 2.94
CA HIS A 121 5.05 -12.87 3.01
C HIS A 121 3.65 -12.80 2.42
N THR A 122 3.39 -13.55 1.36
CA THR A 122 2.09 -13.64 0.71
C THR A 122 1.02 -14.18 1.64
N VAL A 123 1.28 -15.33 2.28
CA VAL A 123 0.34 -15.94 3.23
C VAL A 123 0.09 -15.01 4.42
N ARG A 124 1.13 -14.34 4.94
CA ARG A 124 0.97 -13.35 6.01
C ARG A 124 0.11 -12.16 5.61
N ALA A 125 0.31 -11.60 4.42
CA ALA A 125 -0.47 -10.47 3.93
C ALA A 125 -1.94 -10.85 3.65
N ILE A 126 -2.18 -12.03 3.06
CA ILE A 126 -3.55 -12.55 2.87
C ILE A 126 -4.22 -12.77 4.22
N GLY A 127 -3.54 -13.41 5.17
CA GLY A 127 -4.05 -13.60 6.52
C GLY A 127 -4.40 -12.27 7.18
N PHE A 128 -3.52 -11.27 7.07
CA PHE A 128 -3.80 -9.92 7.55
C PHE A 128 -5.07 -9.33 6.92
N ASN A 129 -5.26 -9.47 5.61
CA ASN A 129 -6.44 -8.94 4.92
C ASN A 129 -7.73 -9.66 5.32
N LEU A 130 -7.70 -10.99 5.44
CA LEU A 130 -8.86 -11.78 5.83
C LEU A 130 -9.29 -11.50 7.28
N PHE A 131 -8.33 -11.24 8.17
CA PHE A 131 -8.58 -10.93 9.57
C PHE A 131 -8.52 -9.42 9.88
N ALA A 132 -8.54 -8.56 8.86
CA ALA A 132 -8.43 -7.11 9.02
C ALA A 132 -9.62 -6.61 9.85
N LYS A 133 -9.32 -6.12 11.07
CA LYS A 133 -10.32 -5.54 11.95
C LYS A 133 -10.48 -4.05 11.68
N PRO A 134 -11.73 -3.53 11.70
CA PRO A 134 -11.96 -2.10 11.70
C PRO A 134 -11.27 -1.45 12.90
N LYS A 135 -10.64 -0.30 12.67
CA LYS A 135 -9.97 0.54 13.66
C LYS A 135 -10.80 1.81 13.85
N LYS A 136 -10.84 2.32 15.07
CA LYS A 136 -11.50 3.60 15.34
C LYS A 136 -10.63 4.76 14.88
N LEU A 137 -11.23 5.94 14.72
CA LEU A 137 -10.51 7.16 14.34
C LEU A 137 -9.26 7.39 15.19
N GLU A 138 -9.37 7.26 16.52
CA GLU A 138 -8.25 7.53 17.42
C GLU A 138 -7.06 6.58 17.21
N ASP A 139 -7.33 5.29 16.97
CA ASP A 139 -6.27 4.31 16.69
C ASP A 139 -5.57 4.63 15.36
N VAL A 140 -6.32 5.14 14.38
CA VAL A 140 -5.78 5.58 13.09
C VAL A 140 -4.91 6.82 13.25
N LEU A 141 -5.39 7.83 13.98
CA LEU A 141 -4.65 9.06 14.25
C LEU A 141 -3.34 8.79 15.01
N LEU A 142 -3.38 7.94 16.03
CA LEU A 142 -2.19 7.48 16.75
C LEU A 142 -1.20 6.76 15.82
N GLY A 143 -1.71 5.91 14.92
CA GLY A 143 -0.90 5.24 13.91
C GLY A 143 -0.23 6.23 12.94
N LEU A 144 -0.97 7.25 12.48
CA LEU A 144 -0.45 8.28 11.60
C LEU A 144 0.62 9.14 12.28
N GLU A 145 0.41 9.53 13.54
CA GLU A 145 1.40 10.28 14.31
C GLU A 145 2.71 9.49 14.45
N ALA A 146 2.63 8.19 14.75
CA ALA A 146 3.81 7.32 14.81
C ALA A 146 4.53 7.22 13.45
N GLU A 147 3.79 7.10 12.35
CA GLU A 147 4.35 7.07 10.98
C GLU A 147 5.06 8.38 10.62
N VAL A 148 4.49 9.52 10.98
CA VAL A 148 5.07 10.85 10.75
C VAL A 148 6.37 11.02 11.55
N VAL A 149 6.36 10.67 12.84
CA VAL A 149 7.55 10.74 13.71
C VAL A 149 8.67 9.84 13.20
N GLU A 150 8.36 8.61 12.79
CA GLU A 150 9.36 7.70 12.21
C GLU A 150 9.88 8.20 10.85
N GLY A 151 9.05 8.88 10.06
CA GLY A 151 9.45 9.57 8.84
C GLY A 151 10.52 10.63 9.11
N PHE A 152 10.28 11.51 10.08
CA PHE A 152 11.25 12.55 10.47
C PHE A 152 12.57 11.96 10.96
N LYS A 153 12.53 10.97 11.85
CA LYS A 153 13.76 10.30 12.35
C LYS A 153 14.59 9.67 11.22
N LYS A 154 13.94 9.07 10.21
CA LYS A 154 14.65 8.49 9.06
C LYS A 154 15.34 9.56 8.22
N GLU A 155 14.68 10.69 7.99
CA GLU A 155 15.27 11.81 7.24
C GLU A 155 16.44 12.44 7.98
N GLU A 156 16.33 12.66 9.29
CA GLU A 156 17.45 13.13 10.12
C GLU A 156 18.64 12.17 10.07
N ARG A 157 18.39 10.86 10.18
CA ARG A 157 19.44 9.82 10.08
C ARG A 157 20.13 9.85 8.72
N LYS A 158 19.41 10.10 7.62
CA LYS A 158 20.01 10.27 6.28
C LYS A 158 20.88 11.52 6.21
N ARG A 159 20.41 12.65 6.75
CA ARG A 159 21.16 13.93 6.79
C ARG A 159 22.46 13.77 7.58
N MET A 160 22.40 13.17 8.77
CA MET A 160 23.59 12.89 9.59
C MET A 160 24.58 11.99 8.84
N LYS A 161 24.13 10.88 8.25
CA LYS A 161 25.00 9.99 7.46
C LYS A 161 25.65 10.70 6.27
N LYS A 162 24.94 11.61 5.60
CA LYS A 162 25.48 12.41 4.50
C LYS A 162 26.55 13.38 5.00
N GLN A 163 26.29 14.11 6.09
CA GLN A 163 27.27 15.02 6.71
C GLN A 163 28.53 14.28 7.18
N SER A 164 28.39 13.12 7.83
CA SER A 164 29.55 12.33 8.29
C SER A 164 30.41 11.80 7.14
N ARG A 165 29.82 11.51 5.98
CA ARG A 165 30.56 11.11 4.77
C ARG A 165 31.32 12.29 4.18
N MET A 166 30.66 13.44 4.03
CA MET A 166 31.29 14.69 3.54
C MET A 166 32.49 15.08 4.41
N ALA A 167 32.32 15.10 5.74
CA ALA A 167 33.40 15.43 6.69
C ALA A 167 34.54 14.38 6.73
N LYS A 168 34.31 13.17 6.21
CA LYS A 168 35.36 12.14 6.05
C LYS A 168 36.09 12.29 4.71
N GLU A 169 35.41 12.78 3.67
CA GLU A 169 36.00 13.10 2.38
C GLU A 169 36.86 14.36 2.46
N GLU A 170 36.40 15.42 3.14
CA GLU A 170 37.19 16.64 3.38
C GLU A 170 38.51 16.32 4.10
N ARG A 171 38.45 15.55 5.20
CA ARG A 171 39.66 15.09 5.91
C ARG A 171 40.60 14.19 5.10
N ARG A 172 40.14 13.60 4.00
CA ARG A 172 41.00 12.81 3.08
C ARG A 172 41.64 13.66 2.00
N LEU A 173 41.09 14.84 1.71
CA LEU A 173 41.67 15.79 0.75
C LEU A 173 42.74 16.66 1.42
N ASP A 174 42.64 16.86 2.73
CA ASP A 174 43.59 17.64 3.52
C ASP A 174 44.85 16.86 3.97
N ASN A 175 44.89 15.53 3.77
CA ASN A 175 46.04 14.65 4.07
C ASN A 175 46.69 14.14 2.77
#